data_AF-A0A9D1KJ60-F1
#
_entry.id   AF-A0A9D1KJ60-F1
#
_cell.length_a   1.000
_cell.length_b   1.000
_cell.length_c   1.000
_cell.angle_alpha   90.00
_cell.angle_beta   90.00
_cell.angle_gamma   90.00
#
_symmetry.space_group_name_H-M   'P 1'
#
loop_
_entity.id
_entity.type
_entity.pdbx_description
1 polymer ?
#
loop_
_entity_poly.entity_id
_entity_poly.type
_entity_poly.pdbx_seq_one_letter_code
_entity_poly.pdbx_strand_id
1 'polypeptide(L)' 'MEPYLTLAIVLLVLLVVLFVVTYVLNKRTPVPKGCEKLDITDEFCMQCNQKECRIHEKLMLEKIKEDLEQTQKEES' A
#
# COMPACT_ATOMS: atom_id res chain seq x y z
N MET A 1 -37.20 15.32 13.43
CA MET A 1 -35.78 15.18 13.08
C MET A 1 -35.53 16.11 11.91
N GLU A 2 -34.57 17.03 12.01
CA GLU A 2 -34.37 18.02 10.94
C GLU A 2 -33.98 17.31 9.62
N PRO A 3 -34.54 17.72 8.47
CA PRO A 3 -34.33 17.02 7.20
C PRO A 3 -32.85 16.93 6.80
N TYR A 4 -32.07 17.95 7.16
CA TYR A 4 -30.63 17.99 6.95
C TYR A 4 -29.88 16.96 7.80
N LEU A 5 -30.33 16.73 9.04
CA LEU A 5 -29.73 15.75 9.93
C LEU A 5 -29.96 14.32 9.41
N THR A 6 -31.18 14.03 8.94
CA THR A 6 -31.50 12.72 8.33
C THR A 6 -30.67 12.48 7.07
N LEU A 7 -30.55 13.49 6.21
CA LEU A 7 -29.74 13.40 4.98
C LEU A 7 -28.26 13.17 5.28
N ALA A 8 -27.71 13.86 6.28
CA ALA A 8 -26.33 13.67 6.72
C ALA A 8 -26.08 12.24 7.23
N ILE A 9 -26.98 11.68 8.04
CA ILE A 9 -26.88 10.31 8.54
C ILE A 9 -26.90 9.30 7.38
N VAL A 10 -27.83 9.46 6.44
CA VAL A 10 -27.94 8.58 5.27
C VAL A 10 -26.66 8.59 4.44
N LEU A 11 -26.10 9.78 4.17
CA LEU A 11 -24.85 9.94 3.44
C LEU A 11 -23.68 9.22 4.14
N LEU A 12 -23.58 9.38 5.46
CA LEU A 12 -22.52 8.76 6.26
C LEU A 12 -22.61 7.23 6.20
N VAL A 13 -23.82 6.68 6.38
CA VAL A 13 -24.05 5.23 6.26
C VAL A 13 -23.68 4.73 4.87
N LEU A 14 -24.04 5.46 3.82
CA LEU A 14 -23.76 5.08 2.43
C LEU A 14 -22.26 5.03 2.15
N LEU A 15 -21.48 5.99 2.65
CA LEU A 15 -20.02 5.99 2.54
C LEU A 15 -19.38 4.78 3.24
N VAL A 16 -19.85 4.43 4.44
CA VAL A 16 -19.37 3.25 5.17
C VAL A 16 -19.66 1.97 4.38
N VAL A 17 -20.87 1.86 3.81
CA VAL A 17 -21.24 0.71 2.97
C VAL A 17 -20.34 0.62 1.74
N LEU A 18 -20.12 1.73 1.02
CA LEU A 18 -19.22 1.76 -0.14
C LEU A 18 -17.79 1.35 0.22
N PHE A 19 -17.28 1.82 1.35
CA PHE A 19 -15.96 1.44 1.85
C PHE A 19 -15.86 -0.07 2.09
N VAL A 20 -16.82 -0.65 2.80
CA VAL A 20 -16.83 -2.10 3.11
C VAL A 20 -16.95 -2.93 1.83
N VAL A 21 -17.84 -2.56 0.91
CA VAL A 21 -18.00 -3.25 -0.38
C VAL A 21 -16.70 -3.21 -1.17
N THR A 22 -16.08 -2.04 -1.29
CA THR A 22 -14.82 -1.88 -2.01
C THR A 22 -13.70 -2.70 -1.37
N TYR A 23 -13.60 -2.70 -0.05
CA TYR A 23 -12.63 -3.51 0.69
C TYR A 23 -12.81 -5.00 0.44
N VAL A 24 -14.05 -5.50 0.50
CA VAL A 24 -14.37 -6.91 0.25
C VAL A 24 -14.06 -7.29 -1.19
N LEU A 25 -14.40 -6.44 -2.16
CA LEU A 25 -14.07 -6.65 -3.56
C LEU A 25 -12.55 -6.69 -3.77
N ASN A 26 -11.81 -5.73 -3.22
CA ASN A 26 -10.36 -5.68 -3.30
C ASN A 26 -9.69 -6.93 -2.71
N LYS A 27 -10.19 -7.42 -1.57
CA LYS A 27 -9.68 -8.65 -0.93
C LYS A 27 -10.00 -9.91 -1.74
N ARG A 28 -11.10 -9.92 -2.50
CA ARG A 28 -11.50 -11.05 -3.34
C ARG A 28 -10.84 -11.04 -4.72
N THR A 29 -10.30 -9.90 -5.16
CA THR A 29 -9.54 -9.83 -6.40
C THR A 29 -8.33 -10.76 -6.27
N PRO A 30 -8.30 -11.87 -7.04
CA PRO A 30 -7.18 -12.79 -6.99
C PRO A 30 -5.93 -12.05 -7.46
N VAL A 31 -4.79 -12.38 -6.85
CA VAL A 31 -3.49 -11.95 -7.36
C VAL A 31 -3.34 -12.41 -8.82
N PRO A 32 -2.83 -11.57 -9.73
CA PRO A 32 -2.69 -11.92 -11.13
C PRO A 32 -1.77 -13.14 -11.31
N LYS A 33 -2.07 -13.95 -12.33
CA LYS A 33 -1.29 -15.16 -12.66
C LYS A 33 0.19 -14.80 -12.84
N GLY A 34 1.09 -15.50 -12.15
CA GLY A 34 2.52 -15.20 -12.14
C GLY A 34 2.98 -14.33 -10.97
N CYS A 35 2.07 -13.78 -10.17
CA CYS A 35 2.38 -13.03 -8.94
C CYS A 35 1.98 -13.78 -7.66
N GLU A 36 1.56 -15.04 -7.74
CA GLU A 36 1.06 -15.81 -6.58
C GLU A 36 2.16 -16.17 -5.56
N LYS A 37 3.43 -16.09 -5.97
CA LYS A 37 4.62 -16.37 -5.16
C LYS A 37 5.56 -15.17 -5.06
N LEU A 38 5.02 -13.95 -5.17
CA LEU A 38 5.76 -12.80 -4.66
C LEU A 38 5.75 -12.91 -3.13
N ASP A 39 6.70 -13.67 -2.58
CA ASP A 39 7.29 -13.24 -1.33
C ASP A 39 7.82 -11.83 -1.65
N ILE A 40 7.18 -10.80 -1.08
CA ILE A 40 7.65 -9.43 -1.18
C ILE A 40 8.91 -9.36 -0.31
N THR A 41 9.96 -10.03 -0.74
CA THR A 41 11.32 -9.84 -0.26
C THR A 41 11.86 -8.58 -0.93
N ASP A 42 12.72 -7.86 -0.22
CA ASP A 42 13.33 -6.63 -0.72
C ASP A 42 13.99 -6.84 -2.09
N GLU A 43 14.53 -8.03 -2.31
CA GLU A 43 15.19 -8.47 -3.53
C GLU A 43 14.26 -8.53 -4.76
N PHE A 44 13.02 -9.01 -4.59
CA PHE A 44 12.05 -9.08 -5.68
C PHE A 44 11.46 -7.71 -5.99
N CYS A 45 11.27 -6.87 -4.96
CA CYS A 45 10.79 -5.50 -5.14
C CYS A 45 11.82 -4.61 -5.85
N MET A 46 13.12 -4.83 -5.61
CA MET A 46 14.23 -4.14 -6.30
C MET A 46 14.34 -4.50 -7.79
N GLN A 47 13.83 -5.66 -8.21
CA GLN A 47 13.76 -6.06 -9.63
C GLN A 47 12.50 -5.55 -10.34
N CYS A 48 11.55 -4.96 -9.62
CA CYS A 48 10.32 -4.43 -10.17
C CYS A 48 10.59 -3.09 -10.89
N ASN A 49 10.70 -3.12 -12.22
CA ASN A 49 10.98 -1.94 -13.05
C ASN A 49 9.77 -1.01 -13.28
N GLN A 50 8.70 -1.19 -12.49
CA GLN A 50 7.49 -0.36 -12.54
C GLN A 50 7.74 0.93 -11.77
N LYS A 51 8.07 2.01 -12.50
CA LYS A 51 8.41 3.33 -11.94
C LYS A 51 7.31 3.96 -11.08
N GLU A 52 6.06 3.53 -11.24
CA GLU A 52 4.90 4.02 -10.48
C GLU A 52 4.66 3.25 -9.16
N CYS A 53 5.47 2.24 -8.85
CA CYS A 53 5.32 1.46 -7.64
C CYS A 53 5.79 2.26 -6.41
N ARG A 54 4.86 2.81 -5.62
CA ARG A 54 5.18 3.57 -4.39
C ARG A 54 5.90 2.74 -3.32
N ILE A 55 5.81 1.42 -3.40
CA ILE A 55 6.54 0.49 -2.51
C ILE A 55 8.03 0.51 -2.84
N HIS A 56 8.39 0.56 -4.13
CA HIS A 56 9.79 0.63 -4.60
C HIS A 56 10.50 1.89 -4.10
N GLU A 57 9.82 3.04 -4.07
CA GLU A 57 10.39 4.29 -3.57
C GLU A 57 10.80 4.19 -2.09
N LYS A 58 9.94 3.59 -1.25
CA LYS A 58 10.20 3.45 0.17
C LYS A 58 11.34 2.47 0.47
N LEU A 59 11.36 1.33 -0.23
CA LEU A 59 12.42 0.32 -0.11
C LEU A 59 13.79 0.84 -0.57
N MET A 60 13.85 1.59 -1.67
CA MET A 60 15.08 2.23 -2.12
C MET A 60 15.62 3.20 -1.07
N LEU A 61 14.75 3.98 -0.44
CA LEU A 61 15.13 4.95 0.58
C LEU A 61 15.67 4.26 1.85
N GLU A 62 15.06 3.15 2.28
CA GLU A 62 15.55 2.36 3.43
C GLU A 62 16.91 1.73 3.15
N LYS A 63 17.11 1.16 1.95
CA LYS A 63 18.40 0.58 1.55
C LYS A 63 19.53 1.62 1.47
N ILE A 64 19.26 2.78 0.88
CA ILE A 64 20.24 3.89 0.83
C ILE A 64 20.62 4.33 2.26
N LYS A 65 19.68 4.30 3.19
CA LYS A 65 19.91 4.71 4.57
C LYS A 65 20.77 3.68 5.33
N GLU A 66 20.52 2.38 5.14
CA GLU A 66 21.36 1.31 5.69
C GLU A 66 22.79 1.37 5.13
N ASP A 67 22.96 1.57 3.82
CA ASP A 67 24.28 1.68 3.18
C ASP A 67 25.07 2.89 3.72
N LEU A 68 24.40 4.03 3.95
CA LEU A 68 25.00 5.23 4.55
C LEU A 68 25.40 5.01 6.02
N GLU A 69 24.56 4.33 6.80
CA GLU A 69 24.85 4.01 8.20
C GLU A 69 25.99 3.00 8.35
N GLN A 70 26.14 2.07 7.40
CA GLN A 70 27.29 1.16 7.36
C GLN A 70 28.58 1.87 6.98
N THR A 71 28.54 2.74 5.95
CA THR A 71 29.71 3.51 5.53
C THR A 71 30.24 4.42 6.66
N GLN A 72 29.35 5.04 7.44
CA GLN A 72 29.75 5.86 8.59
C GLN A 72 30.35 5.07 9.75
N LYS A 73 30.00 3.79 9.92
CA LYS A 73 30.59 2.92 10.93
C LYS A 73 31.96 2.39 10.55
N GLU A 74 32.26 2.29 9.25
CA GLU A 74 33.58 1.86 8.76
C GLU A 74 34.61 2.99 8.77
N GLU A 75 34.18 4.26 8.79
CA GLU A 75 35.05 5.45 8.90
C GLU A 75 35.28 5.95 10.35
N SER A 76 34.73 5.30 11.39
CA SER A 76 34.99 5.59 12.83
C SER A 76 35.81 4.50 13.50
#